data_AF-A0A6A7G9Z1-F1
#
_entry.id   AF-A0A6A7G9Z1-F1
#
_cell.length_a   1.000
_cell.length_b   1.000
_cell.length_c   1.000
_cell.angle_alpha   90.00
_cell.angle_beta   90.00
_cell.angle_gamma   90.00
#
_symmetry.space_group_name_H-M   'P 1'
#
loop_
_entity.id
_entity.type
_entity.pdbx_description
1 polymer ?
#
loop_
_entity_poly.entity_id
_entity_poly.type
_entity_poly.pdbx_seq_one_letter_code
_entity_poly.pdbx_strand_id
1 'polypeptide(L)'
;MTRNASATITAPYAALDRLAALKENPFRRRICEVFSENRSGALNFDQFLDLFSVFSESAPREIKVHTAFRIYDFDMDGFLGREDLLSAVQHLTHNLLTPEECNSIVHKVLEESDMDCDGKLSQP
;
A
#
# COMPACT_ATOMS: atom_id res chain seq x y z
N MET A 1 -25.20 -34.39 -9.76
CA MET A 1 -24.45 -33.24 -10.32
C MET A 1 -23.85 -32.46 -9.16
N THR A 2 -22.64 -32.83 -8.75
CA THR A 2 -21.93 -32.19 -7.64
C THR A 2 -21.40 -30.83 -8.12
N ARG A 3 -21.98 -29.76 -7.57
CA ARG A 3 -21.49 -28.39 -7.78
C ARG A 3 -20.04 -28.33 -7.32
N ASN A 4 -19.18 -27.95 -8.25
CA ASN A 4 -17.76 -27.70 -8.05
C ASN A 4 -17.63 -26.56 -7.01
N ALA A 5 -17.38 -26.92 -5.74
CA ALA A 5 -16.94 -25.95 -4.76
C ALA A 5 -15.52 -25.55 -5.18
N SER A 6 -15.41 -24.45 -5.92
CA SER A 6 -14.11 -23.86 -6.28
C SER A 6 -13.34 -23.67 -4.98
N ALA A 7 -12.36 -24.53 -4.73
CA ALA A 7 -11.46 -24.38 -3.60
C ALA A 7 -10.58 -23.17 -3.90
N THR A 8 -11.04 -21.99 -3.51
CA THR A 8 -10.24 -20.78 -3.61
C THR A 8 -9.03 -20.96 -2.71
N ILE A 9 -7.87 -21.21 -3.31
CA ILE A 9 -6.61 -21.32 -2.59
C ILE A 9 -6.31 -19.93 -2.04
N THR A 10 -6.29 -19.80 -0.73
CA THR A 10 -5.99 -18.56 -0.03
C THR A 10 -4.63 -18.67 0.66
N ALA A 11 -3.79 -17.67 0.45
CA ALA A 11 -2.53 -17.50 1.14
C ALA A 11 -2.73 -16.54 2.32
N PRO A 12 -2.52 -16.97 3.57
CA PRO A 12 -2.59 -16.07 4.71
C PRO A 12 -1.45 -15.06 4.63
N TYR A 13 -1.65 -13.86 5.21
CA TYR A 13 -0.59 -12.83 5.22
C TYR A 13 0.72 -13.34 5.86
N ALA A 14 0.63 -14.27 6.81
CA ALA A 14 1.79 -14.91 7.42
C ALA A 14 2.67 -15.70 6.42
N ALA A 15 2.11 -16.15 5.29
CA ALA A 15 2.89 -16.77 4.22
C ALA A 15 3.71 -15.72 3.45
N LEU A 16 3.23 -14.48 3.38
CA LEU A 16 3.89 -13.36 2.71
C LEU A 16 5.07 -12.83 3.53
N ASP A 17 5.04 -12.97 4.86
CA ASP A 17 6.21 -12.70 5.72
C ASP A 17 7.42 -13.60 5.40
N ARG A 18 7.19 -14.76 4.77
CA ARG A 18 8.26 -15.66 4.31
C ARG A 18 8.89 -15.23 2.99
N LEU A 19 8.25 -14.33 2.25
CA LEU A 19 8.79 -13.83 0.99
C LEU A 19 9.92 -12.84 1.28
N ALA A 20 11.14 -13.18 0.86
CA ALA A 20 12.30 -12.33 1.03
C ALA A 20 12.10 -10.91 0.45
N ALA A 21 11.31 -10.81 -0.63
CA ALA A 21 10.97 -9.52 -1.26
C ALA A 21 10.10 -8.59 -0.40
N LEU A 22 9.32 -9.14 0.54
CA LEU A 22 8.39 -8.36 1.38
C LEU A 22 8.77 -8.34 2.86
N LYS A 23 9.63 -9.26 3.31
CA LYS A 23 10.00 -9.43 4.72
C LYS A 23 10.53 -8.15 5.36
N GLU A 24 11.40 -7.43 4.67
CA GLU A 24 12.02 -6.19 5.18
C GLU A 24 11.22 -4.93 4.81
N ASN A 25 10.08 -5.07 4.12
CA ASN A 25 9.28 -3.92 3.71
C ASN A 25 8.34 -3.47 4.85
N PRO A 26 8.46 -2.24 5.36
CA PRO A 26 7.58 -1.73 6.42
C PRO A 26 6.10 -1.64 5.97
N PHE A 27 5.86 -1.53 4.66
CA PHE A 27 4.52 -1.48 4.08
C PHE A 27 3.99 -2.84 3.65
N ARG A 28 4.66 -3.97 3.96
CA ARG A 28 4.23 -5.31 3.51
C ARG A 28 2.77 -5.60 3.84
N ARG A 29 2.32 -5.23 5.04
CA ARG A 29 0.94 -5.43 5.48
C ARG A 29 -0.02 -4.61 4.63
N ARG A 30 0.36 -3.36 4.34
CA ARG A 30 -0.45 -2.44 3.52
C ARG A 30 -0.52 -2.89 2.07
N ILE A 31 0.59 -3.36 1.51
CA ILE A 31 0.62 -4.02 0.20
C ILE A 31 -0.41 -5.15 0.17
N CYS A 32 -0.41 -6.05 1.17
CA CYS A 32 -1.39 -7.13 1.22
C CYS A 32 -2.84 -6.61 1.32
N GLU A 33 -3.08 -5.56 2.10
CA GLU A 33 -4.41 -4.96 2.25
C GLU A 33 -4.92 -4.32 0.95
N VAL A 34 -4.05 -3.70 0.14
CA VAL A 34 -4.44 -3.08 -1.14
C VAL A 34 -4.91 -4.11 -2.16
N PHE A 35 -4.30 -5.30 -2.16
CA PHE A 35 -4.67 -6.40 -3.05
C PHE A 35 -5.75 -7.33 -2.46
N SER A 36 -6.07 -7.21 -1.17
CA SER A 36 -7.14 -7.97 -0.53
C SER A 36 -8.45 -7.20 -0.60
N GLU A 37 -9.40 -7.67 -1.42
CA GLU A 37 -10.69 -7.02 -1.62
C GLU A 37 -11.53 -6.83 -0.33
N ASN A 38 -11.29 -7.63 0.72
CA ASN A 38 -12.06 -7.60 1.96
C ASN A 38 -11.21 -7.44 3.22
N ARG A 39 -9.92 -7.12 3.09
CA ARG A 39 -8.94 -7.16 4.20
C ARG A 39 -9.10 -8.42 5.06
N SER A 40 -9.41 -9.55 4.42
CA SER A 40 -9.80 -10.81 5.08
C SER A 40 -8.65 -11.48 5.82
N GLY A 41 -7.44 -10.91 5.74
CA GLY A 41 -6.21 -11.47 6.30
C GLY A 41 -5.57 -12.54 5.40
N ALA A 42 -6.13 -12.76 4.21
CA ALA A 42 -5.59 -13.67 3.20
C ALA A 42 -5.76 -13.09 1.79
N LEU A 43 -4.86 -13.49 0.89
CA LEU A 43 -4.95 -13.23 -0.55
C LEU A 43 -5.42 -14.49 -1.26
N ASN A 44 -6.34 -14.36 -2.19
CA ASN A 44 -6.68 -15.43 -3.12
C ASN A 44 -5.55 -15.61 -4.14
N PHE A 45 -5.52 -16.76 -4.83
CA PHE A 45 -4.51 -17.01 -5.87
C PHE A 45 -4.49 -15.91 -6.95
N ASP A 46 -5.64 -15.43 -7.40
CA ASP A 46 -5.72 -14.35 -8.40
C ASP A 46 -5.13 -13.04 -7.87
N GLN A 47 -5.48 -12.65 -6.63
CA GLN A 47 -4.94 -11.45 -5.97
C GLN A 47 -3.43 -11.56 -5.74
N PHE A 48 -2.94 -12.77 -5.47
CA PHE A 48 -1.50 -13.03 -5.36
C PHE A 48 -0.81 -12.86 -6.72
N LEU A 49 -1.39 -13.36 -7.81
CA LEU A 49 -0.85 -13.13 -9.15
C LEU A 49 -0.86 -11.65 -9.52
N ASP A 50 -1.92 -10.91 -9.18
CA ASP A 50 -1.99 -9.46 -9.41
C ASP A 50 -0.89 -8.71 -8.66
N LEU A 51 -0.64 -9.08 -7.40
CA LEU A 51 0.47 -8.57 -6.62
C LEU A 51 1.80 -8.76 -7.37
N PHE A 52 2.14 -10.00 -7.74
CA PHE A 52 3.41 -10.29 -8.44
C PHE A 52 3.48 -9.65 -9.83
N SER A 53 2.34 -9.50 -10.50
CA SER A 53 2.25 -8.83 -11.81
C SER A 53 2.73 -7.40 -11.71
N VAL A 54 2.26 -6.62 -10.72
CA VAL A 54 2.69 -5.23 -10.50
C VAL A 54 4.17 -5.14 -10.14
N PHE A 55 4.68 -6.09 -9.36
CA PHE A 55 6.10 -6.14 -8.98
C PHE A 55 7.03 -6.67 -10.08
N SER A 56 6.49 -7.16 -11.19
CA SER A 56 7.28 -7.62 -12.35
C SER A 56 8.02 -6.46 -13.02
N GLU A 57 9.23 -6.70 -13.51
CA GLU A 57 9.96 -5.73 -14.34
C GLU A 57 9.17 -5.33 -15.59
N SER A 58 8.38 -6.26 -16.14
CA SER A 58 7.57 -6.04 -17.34
C SER A 58 6.32 -5.20 -17.11
N ALA A 59 5.95 -4.90 -15.86
CA ALA A 59 4.75 -4.10 -15.59
C ALA A 59 4.95 -2.62 -15.99
N PRO A 60 3.96 -2.00 -16.67
CA PRO A 60 3.97 -0.59 -17.01
C PRO A 60 4.21 0.30 -15.80
N ARG A 61 4.98 1.38 -16.00
CA ARG A 61 5.27 2.36 -14.95
C ARG A 61 4.00 2.94 -14.33
N GLU A 62 2.98 3.20 -15.14
CA GLU A 62 1.70 3.76 -14.70
C GLU A 62 1.01 2.87 -13.66
N ILE A 63 0.96 1.55 -13.89
CA ILE A 63 0.38 0.60 -12.95
C ILE A 63 1.19 0.58 -11.64
N LYS A 64 2.53 0.59 -11.72
CA LYS A 64 3.38 0.64 -10.52
C LYS A 64 3.15 1.90 -9.69
N VAL A 65 3.02 3.05 -10.36
CA VAL A 65 2.72 4.33 -9.70
C VAL A 65 1.33 4.27 -9.07
N HIS A 66 0.33 3.80 -9.81
CA HIS A 66 -1.04 3.68 -9.29
C HIS A 66 -1.11 2.78 -8.05
N THR A 67 -0.45 1.62 -8.07
CA THR A 67 -0.38 0.73 -6.91
C THR A 67 0.42 1.36 -5.76
N ALA A 68 1.53 2.03 -6.04
CA ALA A 68 2.29 2.74 -5.01
C ALA A 68 1.40 3.78 -4.30
N PHE A 69 0.66 4.61 -5.06
CA PHE A 69 -0.31 5.55 -4.50
C PHE A 69 -1.31 4.86 -3.57
N ARG A 70 -1.92 3.75 -4.02
CA ARG A 70 -2.86 2.97 -3.20
C ARG A 70 -2.25 2.38 -1.93
N ILE A 71 -0.94 2.11 -1.92
CA ILE A 71 -0.23 1.66 -0.71
C ILE A 71 -0.07 2.81 0.28
N TYR A 72 0.21 4.02 -0.19
CA TYR A 72 0.37 5.19 0.68
C TYR A 72 -0.97 5.78 1.15
N ASP A 73 -2.02 5.65 0.36
CA ASP A 73 -3.39 6.07 0.69
C ASP A 73 -3.99 5.09 1.71
N PHE A 74 -4.13 5.49 2.98
CA PHE A 74 -4.62 4.63 4.06
C PHE A 74 -6.15 4.59 4.12
N ASP A 75 -6.80 5.74 3.91
CA ASP A 75 -8.26 5.91 3.98
C ASP A 75 -8.99 5.49 2.69
N MET A 76 -8.23 5.26 1.60
CA MET A 76 -8.70 4.85 0.29
C MET A 76 -9.61 5.88 -0.37
N ASP A 77 -9.42 7.17 -0.07
CA ASP A 77 -10.18 8.26 -0.68
C ASP A 77 -9.68 8.61 -2.10
N GLY A 78 -8.56 8.03 -2.52
CA GLY A 78 -7.94 8.25 -3.83
C GLY A 78 -6.96 9.42 -3.84
N PHE A 79 -6.74 10.07 -2.71
CA PHE A 79 -5.83 11.19 -2.50
C PHE A 79 -4.87 10.86 -1.35
N LEU A 80 -3.68 11.46 -1.36
CA LEU A 80 -2.77 11.37 -0.23
C LEU A 80 -2.94 12.60 0.64
N GLY A 81 -3.69 12.46 1.73
CA GLY A 81 -3.88 13.52 2.69
C GLY A 81 -2.74 13.63 3.70
N ARG A 82 -2.85 14.64 4.57
CA ARG A 82 -1.94 14.84 5.70
C ARG A 82 -1.83 13.60 6.60
N GLU A 83 -2.95 12.95 6.89
CA GLU A 83 -3.01 11.79 7.77
C GLU A 83 -2.35 10.55 7.16
N ASP A 84 -2.47 10.37 5.84
CA ASP A 84 -1.81 9.30 5.09
C ASP A 84 -0.30 9.47 5.09
N LEU A 85 0.16 10.70 4.83
CA LEU A 85 1.58 11.05 4.89
C LEU A 85 2.14 10.90 6.31
N LEU A 86 1.39 11.31 7.33
CA LEU A 86 1.79 11.13 8.72
C LEU A 86 1.95 9.64 9.05
N SER A 87 0.98 8.82 8.66
CA SER A 87 1.01 7.38 8.82
C SER A 87 2.20 6.77 8.07
N ALA A 88 2.46 7.19 6.83
CA ALA A 88 3.58 6.73 6.03
C ALA A 88 4.94 7.09 6.67
N VAL A 89 5.10 8.32 7.15
CA VAL A 89 6.32 8.79 7.84
C VAL A 89 6.53 8.02 9.13
N GLN A 90 5.48 7.75 9.91
CA GLN A 90 5.54 6.92 11.11
C GLN A 90 6.01 5.49 10.82
N HIS A 91 5.49 4.88 9.75
CA HIS A 91 5.88 3.53 9.33
C HIS A 91 7.33 3.47 8.83
N LEU A 92 7.80 4.49 8.10
CA LEU A 92 9.18 4.59 7.61
C LEU A 92 10.19 4.85 8.73
N THR A 93 9.80 5.64 9.72
CA THR A 93 10.68 6.06 10.82
C THR A 93 10.61 5.11 12.02
N HIS A 94 9.81 4.04 11.94
CA HIS A 94 9.55 3.12 13.05
C HIS A 94 9.11 3.81 14.34
N ASN A 95 8.35 4.91 14.23
CA ASN A 95 7.93 5.77 15.35
C ASN A 95 9.09 6.33 16.20
N LEU A 96 10.27 6.50 15.61
CA LEU A 96 11.44 7.09 16.29
C LEU A 96 11.37 8.63 16.38
N LEU A 97 10.55 9.25 15.54
CA LEU A 97 10.39 10.71 15.49
C LEU A 97 9.26 11.19 16.41
N THR A 98 9.42 12.41 16.90
CA THR A 98 8.38 13.09 17.67
C THR A 98 7.19 13.49 16.78
N PRO A 99 5.98 13.63 17.35
CA PRO A 99 4.81 14.10 16.61
C PRO A 99 5.05 15.43 15.90
N GLU A 100 5.84 16.32 16.50
CA GLU A 100 6.19 17.63 15.96
C GLU A 100 7.11 17.51 14.74
N GLU A 101 8.11 16.64 14.79
CA GLU A 101 9.00 16.36 13.65
C GLU A 101 8.26 15.70 12.50
N CYS A 102 7.41 14.70 12.79
CA CYS A 102 6.55 14.08 11.79
C CYS A 102 5.64 15.12 11.11
N ASN A 103 5.01 16.00 11.89
CA ASN A 103 4.19 17.08 11.32
C ASN A 103 5.00 18.06 10.48
N SER A 104 6.23 18.39 10.88
CA SER A 104 7.12 19.27 10.12
C SER A 104 7.51 18.65 8.77
N ILE A 105 7.80 17.35 8.75
CA ILE A 105 8.09 16.61 7.51
C ILE A 105 6.87 16.59 6.61
N VAL A 106 5.70 16.22 7.13
CA VAL A 106 4.46 16.17 6.35
C VAL A 106 4.12 17.54 5.77
N HIS A 107 4.27 18.61 6.55
CA HIS A 107 4.04 19.97 6.08
C HIS A 107 4.97 20.33 4.91
N LYS A 108 6.27 20.03 5.02
CA LYS A 108 7.24 20.28 3.95
C LYS A 108 6.95 19.47 2.70
N VAL A 109 6.59 18.19 2.86
CA VAL A 109 6.25 17.31 1.73
C VAL A 109 5.04 17.84 0.99
N LEU A 110 3.99 18.25 1.72
CA LEU A 110 2.82 18.88 1.12
C LEU A 110 3.20 20.19 0.43
N GLU A 111 3.92 21.10 1.09
CA GLU A 111 4.32 22.38 0.50
C GLU A 111 5.15 22.22 -0.80
N GLU A 112 6.00 21.20 -0.89
CA GLU A 112 6.81 20.93 -2.08
C GLU A 112 6.05 20.19 -3.19
N SER A 113 5.02 19.42 -2.85
CA SER A 113 4.37 18.49 -3.78
C SER A 113 2.94 18.88 -4.17
N ASP A 114 2.28 19.66 -3.34
CA ASP A 114 0.91 20.16 -3.53
C ASP A 114 0.94 21.35 -4.51
N MET A 115 0.81 21.04 -5.80
CA MET A 115 0.86 22.03 -6.88
C MET A 115 -0.45 22.82 -7.02
N ASP A 116 -1.57 22.27 -6.55
CA ASP A 116 -2.91 22.84 -6.61
C ASP A 116 -3.39 23.45 -5.28
N CYS A 117 -2.56 23.37 -4.23
CA CYS A 117 -2.81 23.90 -2.89
C CYS A 117 -4.10 23.34 -2.25
N ASP A 118 -4.47 22.11 -2.58
CA ASP A 118 -5.67 21.45 -2.07
C ASP A 118 -5.43 20.73 -0.73
N GLY A 119 -4.17 20.71 -0.26
CA GLY A 119 -3.73 20.07 0.97
C GLY A 119 -3.62 18.55 0.86
N LYS A 120 -3.65 18.00 -0.35
CA LYS A 120 -3.56 16.58 -0.67
C LYS A 120 -2.63 16.36 -1.87
N LEU A 121 -2.23 15.11 -2.13
CA LEU A 121 -1.67 14.75 -3.43
C LEU A 121 -2.66 13.94 -4.24
N SER A 122 -2.99 14.45 -5.42
CA SER A 122 -3.78 13.75 -6.43
C SER A 122 -2.93 12.74 -7.21
N GLN A 123 -3.58 11.72 -7.76
CA GLN A 123 -2.92 10.76 -8.65
C GLN A 123 -2.45 11.47 -9.95
N PRO A 124 -1.25 11.16 -10.47
CA PRO A 124 -0.73 11.74 -11.71
C PRO A 124 -1.51 11.32 -12.97
#